data_AF-A0A6V8P9I8-F1
#
_entry.id   AF-A0A6V8P9I8-F1
#
_cell.length_a   1.000
_cell.length_b   1.000
_cell.length_c   1.000
_cell.angle_alpha   90.00
_cell.angle_beta   90.00
_cell.angle_gamma   90.00
#
_symmetry.space_group_name_H-M   'P 1'
#
loop_
_entity.id
_entity.type
_entity.pdbx_description
1 polymer ?
#
loop_
_entity_poly.entity_id
_entity_poly.type
_entity_poly.pdbx_seq_one_letter_code
_entity_poly.pdbx_strand_id
1 'polypeptide(L)' 'SGSYWVGLCLENGLVGQGATKDDAIRKLKEAIECCEEECKKEGDIYHAPISIKELNEFLIVEGKEPVLEEYELRAVYA' A
#
# COMPACT_ATOMS: atom_id res chain seq x y z
N SER A 1 20.71 -7.46 8.34
CA SER A 1 19.48 -7.08 7.61
C SER A 1 18.54 -8.27 7.65
N GLY A 2 17.32 -8.10 8.16
CA GLY A 2 16.33 -9.19 8.26
C GLY A 2 15.47 -9.28 7.01
N SER A 3 15.00 -10.48 6.66
CA SER A 3 14.03 -10.72 5.60
C SER A 3 12.63 -10.30 6.08
N TYR A 4 12.31 -9.01 5.98
CA TYR A 4 10.98 -8.49 6.27
C TYR A 4 10.18 -8.32 4.98
N TRP A 5 8.89 -8.62 5.08
CA TRP A 5 7.90 -8.39 4.04
C TRP A 5 7.15 -7.10 4.35
N VAL A 6 6.90 -6.31 3.32
CA VAL A 6 6.11 -5.08 3.38
C VAL A 6 4.93 -5.23 2.40
N GLY A 7 3.72 -5.06 2.90
CA GLY A 7 2.50 -4.91 2.11
C GLY A 7 2.09 -3.45 2.06
N LEU A 8 1.74 -2.97 0.88
CA LEU A 8 1.34 -1.58 0.63
C LEU A 8 -0.09 -1.57 0.08
N CYS A 9 -0.98 -0.81 0.73
CA CYS A 9 -2.26 -0.42 0.16
C CYS A 9 -2.13 1.04 -0.28
N LEU A 10 -1.79 1.21 -1.55
CA LEU A 10 -1.43 2.51 -2.09
C LEU A 10 -2.62 3.46 -2.22
N GLU A 11 -3.80 2.92 -2.52
CA GLU A 11 -5.05 3.71 -2.62
C GLU A 11 -5.38 4.42 -1.30
N ASN A 12 -5.09 3.78 -0.17
CA ASN A 12 -5.40 4.29 1.17
C ASN A 12 -4.15 4.74 1.95
N GLY A 13 -2.96 4.68 1.34
CA GLY A 13 -1.71 5.04 2.00
C GLY A 13 -1.32 4.17 3.20
N LEU A 14 -1.77 2.92 3.27
CA LEU A 14 -1.56 2.04 4.42
C LEU A 14 -0.40 1.05 4.19
N VAL A 15 0.28 0.69 5.28
CA VAL A 15 1.42 -0.24 5.27
C VAL A 15 1.27 -1.33 6.33
N GLY A 16 1.60 -2.57 5.97
CA GLY A 16 1.72 -3.69 6.89
C GLY A 16 3.11 -4.34 6.75
N GLN A 17 3.78 -4.64 7.86
CA GLN A 17 5.13 -5.22 7.85
C GLN A 17 5.24 -6.50 8.68
N GLY A 18 5.90 -7.53 8.18
CA GLY A 18 5.98 -8.82 8.87
C GLY A 18 7.21 -9.65 8.54
N ALA A 19 7.49 -10.63 9.39
CA ALA A 19 8.60 -11.57 9.15
C ALA A 19 8.29 -12.57 8.02
N THR A 20 7.02 -12.76 7.70
CA THR A 20 6.53 -13.56 6.58
C THR A 20 5.56 -12.74 5.74
N LYS A 21 5.32 -13.18 4.50
CA LYS A 21 4.31 -12.59 3.62
C LYS A 21 2.93 -12.55 4.29
N ASP A 22 2.52 -13.65 4.92
CA ASP A 22 1.22 -13.74 5.59
C ASP A 22 1.13 -12.80 6.80
N ASP A 23 2.22 -12.63 7.55
CA ASP A 23 2.28 -11.68 8.67
C ASP A 23 2.15 -10.22 8.18
N ALA A 24 2.80 -9.88 7.08
CA ALA A 24 2.68 -8.56 6.46
C ALA A 24 1.25 -8.29 5.92
N ILE A 25 0.64 -9.29 5.26
CA ILE A 25 -0.75 -9.19 4.77
C ILE A 25 -1.73 -9.06 5.93
N ARG A 26 -1.59 -9.86 6.98
CA ARG A 26 -2.45 -9.79 8.16
C ARG A 26 -2.42 -8.40 8.79
N LYS A 27 -1.22 -7.85 9.01
CA LYS A 27 -1.06 -6.50 9.58
C LYS A 27 -1.58 -5.40 8.66
N LEU A 28 -1.47 -5.57 7.33
CA LEU A 28 -2.08 -4.64 6.39
C LEU A 28 -3.62 -4.66 6.50
N LYS A 29 -4.23 -5.84 6.67
CA LYS A 29 -5.68 -5.96 6.90
C LYS A 29 -6.12 -5.31 8.22
N GLU A 30 -5.37 -5.52 9.29
CA GLU A 30 -5.61 -4.86 10.59
C GLU A 30 -5.55 -3.33 10.46
N ALA A 31 -4.59 -2.80 9.68
CA ALA A 31 -4.50 -1.37 9.41
C ALA A 31 -5.69 -0.85 8.58
N ILE A 32 -6.17 -1.62 7.61
CA ILE A 32 -7.35 -1.27 6.81
C ILE A 32 -8.59 -1.22 7.70
N GLU A 33 -8.83 -2.25 8.51
CA GLU A 33 -9.99 -2.31 9.42
C GLU A 33 -9.99 -1.13 10.40
N CYS A 34 -8.83 -0.83 11.00
CA CYS A 34 -8.68 0.33 11.88
C CYS A 34 -8.95 1.66 11.16
N CYS A 35 -8.43 1.82 9.94
CA CYS A 35 -8.65 3.01 9.14
C CYS A 35 -10.13 3.18 8.78
N GLU A 36 -10.81 2.11 8.36
CA GLU A 36 -12.25 2.14 8.05
C GLU A 36 -13.12 2.51 9.25
N GLU A 37 -12.76 2.05 10.45
CA GLU A 37 -13.48 2.41 11.68
C GLU A 37 -13.34 3.89 12.02
N GLU A 38 -12.14 4.46 11.91
CA GLU A 38 -11.93 5.89 12.12
C GLU A 38 -12.58 6.72 11.00
N CYS A 39 -12.52 6.24 9.75
CA CYS A 39 -13.15 6.89 8.61
C CYS A 39 -14.66 7.05 8.77
N LYS A 40 -15.34 6.07 9.38
CA LYS A 40 -16.79 6.14 9.65
C LYS A 40 -17.15 7.21 10.69
N LYS A 41 -16.20 7.66 11.51
CA LYS A 41 -16.43 8.67 12.56
C LYS A 41 -16.26 10.10 12.04
N GLU A 42 -15.47 10.29 10.99
CA GLU A 42 -15.18 11.60 10.40
C GLU A 42 -15.92 11.79 9.08
N GLY A 43 -16.85 12.75 9.03
CA GLY A 43 -17.69 13.00 7.86
C GLY A 43 -17.05 13.79 6.72
N ASP A 44 -15.80 14.24 6.86
CA ASP A 44 -15.09 15.08 5.88
C ASP A 44 -13.92 14.33 5.19
N ILE A 45 -13.90 13.00 5.31
CA ILE A 45 -12.88 12.17 4.66
C ILE A 45 -13.28 11.93 3.21
N TYR A 46 -12.35 12.22 2.31
CA TYR A 46 -12.49 11.96 0.89
C TYR A 46 -12.37 10.45 0.62
N HIS A 47 -13.48 9.81 0.26
CA HIS A 47 -13.54 8.34 0.07
C HIS A 47 -13.34 7.87 -1.37
N ALA A 48 -13.04 8.75 -2.32
CA ALA A 48 -12.85 8.29 -3.69
C ALA A 48 -11.47 7.62 -3.83
N PRO A 49 -11.40 6.41 -4.40
CA PRO A 49 -10.12 5.74 -4.63
C PRO A 49 -9.25 6.56 -5.58
N ILE A 50 -7.96 6.66 -5.28
CA ILE A 50 -6.99 7.26 -6.19
C ILE A 50 -6.93 6.42 -7.46
N SER A 51 -6.93 7.05 -8.63
CA SER A 51 -6.86 6.29 -9.87
C SER A 51 -5.50 5.62 -10.03
N ILE A 52 -5.45 4.43 -10.61
CA ILE A 52 -4.20 3.72 -10.93
C ILE A 52 -3.23 4.60 -11.76
N LYS A 53 -3.76 5.53 -12.57
CA LYS A 53 -2.95 6.47 -13.35
C LYS A 53 -2.19 7.46 -12.47
N GLU A 54 -2.89 8.10 -11.53
CA GLU A 54 -2.28 9.00 -10.55
C GLU A 54 -1.31 8.26 -9.63
N LEU A 55 -1.63 7.01 -9.30
CA LEU A 55 -0.78 6.17 -8.46
C LEU A 55 0.54 5.78 -9.17
N ASN A 56 0.48 5.46 -10.46
CA ASN A 56 1.67 5.20 -11.25
C ASN A 56 2.56 6.45 -11.34
N GLU A 57 1.98 7.64 -11.49
CA GLU A 57 2.74 8.90 -11.48
C GLU A 57 3.48 9.11 -10.15
N PHE A 58 2.84 8.77 -9.01
CA PHE A 58 3.47 8.86 -7.69
C PHE A 58 4.64 7.88 -7.49
N LEU A 59 4.55 6.67 -8.07
CA LEU A 59 5.57 5.62 -7.93
C LEU A 59 6.73 5.75 -8.91
N ILE A 60 6.56 6.50 -10.01
CA ILE A 60 7.65 6.83 -10.91
C ILE A 60 8.49 7.91 -10.23
N VAL A 61 9.39 7.48 -9.35
CA VAL A 61 10.53 8.30 -8.98
C VAL A 61 11.32 8.53 -10.26
N GLU A 62 11.46 9.78 -10.70
CA GLU A 62 12.44 10.16 -11.73
C GLU A 62 13.86 9.96 -11.18
N GLY A 63 14.25 8.69 -11.03
CA GLY A 63 15.61 8.29 -10.69
C GLY A 63 16.50 8.61 -11.87
N LYS A 64 17.55 9.40 -11.64
CA LYS A 64 18.55 9.72 -12.67
C LYS A 64 19.33 8.50 -13.18
N GLU A 65 19.16 7.34 -12.55
CA GLU A 65 19.88 6.11 -12.87
C GLU A 65 18.91 4.92 -12.93
N PRO A 66 19.04 4.03 -13.93
CA PRO A 66 18.18 2.86 -14.08
C PRO A 66 18.38 1.90 -12.90
N VAL A 67 17.28 1.56 -12.22
CA VAL A 67 17.28 0.50 -11.20
C VAL A 67 17.43 -0.84 -11.94
N LEU A 68 18.46 -1.63 -11.60
CA LEU A 68 18.74 -2.93 -12.24
C LEU A 68 17.74 -4.04 -11.84
N GLU A 69 16.92 -3.80 -10.83
CA GLU A 69 15.94 -4.74 -10.31
C GLU A 69 14.54 -4.40 -10.83
N GLU A 70 13.92 -5.35 -11.53
CA GLU A 70 12.54 -5.24 -11.98
C GLU A 70 11.59 -5.55 -10.82
N TYR A 71 10.79 -4.56 -10.42
CA TYR A 71 9.70 -4.74 -9.46
C TYR A 71 8.38 -4.88 -10.24
N GLU A 72 7.67 -6.00 -10.04
CA GLU A 72 6.38 -6.24 -10.69
C GLU A 72 5.21 -5.79 -9.79
N LEU A 73 4.39 -4.85 -10.27
CA LEU A 73 3.16 -4.46 -9.60
C LEU A 73 2.05 -5.45 -9.96
N ARG A 74 1.46 -6.13 -8.96
CA ARG A 74 0.34 -7.05 -9.16
C ARG A 74 -0.90 -6.55 -8.44
N ALA A 75 -2.01 -6.39 -9.16
CA ALA A 75 -3.31 -6.17 -8.56
C ALA A 75 -3.75 -7.43 -7.82
N VAL A 76 -4.09 -7.29 -6.53
CA VAL A 76 -4.66 -8.37 -5.71
C VAL A 76 -6.12 -8.04 -5.50
N TYR A 77 -7.02 -8.84 -6.07
CA TYR A 77 -8.46 -8.71 -5.87
C TYR A 77 -8.87 -9.46 -4.60
N ALA A 78 -9.76 -8.85 -3.80
CA ALA A 78 -10.34 -9.43 -2.60
C ALA A 78 -11.54 -10.33 -2.93
#